data_AF-A0A067L7T5-F1
#
_entry.id   AF-A0A067L7T5-F1
#
_cell.length_a   1.000
_cell.length_b   1.000
_cell.length_c   1.000
_cell.angle_alpha   90.00
_cell.angle_beta   90.00
_cell.angle_gamma   90.00
#
_symmetry.space_group_name_H-M   'P 1'
#
loop_
_entity.id
_entity.type
_entity.pdbx_description
1 polymer ?
#
loop_
_entity_poly.entity_id
_entity_poly.type
_entity_poly.pdbx_seq_one_letter_code
_entity_poly.pdbx_strand_id
1 'polypeptide(L)'
;MEYKHLLDLQRNLILSRSEDANRGFLAIPCVTDLLKAGIDFAVGETEALVKITFRNGILTVPPLLVLENAESLIRNLVVYEQCDKSLRAKITGYFAFLDNLIKSSEDVEYLREK
;
A
#
# COMPACT_ATOMS: atom_id res chain seq x y z
N MET A 1 2.21 20.78 -10.58
CA MET A 1 3.04 19.57 -10.73
C MET A 1 2.12 18.38 -10.84
N GLU A 2 2.30 17.55 -11.85
CA GLU A 2 1.43 16.38 -12.09
C GLU A 2 2.12 15.14 -11.50
N TYR A 3 1.53 14.56 -10.46
CA TYR A 3 2.07 13.37 -9.79
C TYR A 3 1.54 12.12 -10.47
N LYS A 4 2.43 11.34 -11.08
CA LYS A 4 2.07 10.14 -11.86
C LYS A 4 1.63 8.94 -11.00
N HIS A 5 1.96 8.96 -9.70
CA HIS A 5 1.65 7.87 -8.76
C HIS A 5 1.65 8.37 -7.30
N LEU A 6 0.87 7.72 -6.43
CA LEU A 6 0.85 8.02 -4.99
C LEU A 6 2.23 7.85 -4.34
N LEU A 7 3.01 6.86 -4.79
CA LEU A 7 4.40 6.69 -4.35
C LEU A 7 5.36 7.75 -4.91
N ASP A 8 5.04 8.39 -6.04
CA ASP A 8 5.84 9.52 -6.54
C ASP A 8 5.58 10.77 -5.68
N LEU A 9 4.34 10.94 -5.21
CA LEU A 9 4.00 11.93 -4.20
C LEU A 9 4.73 11.63 -2.88
N GLN A 10 4.70 10.38 -2.41
CA GLN A 10 5.40 9.97 -1.18
C GLN A 10 6.91 10.17 -1.28
N ARG A 11 7.54 9.74 -2.38
CA ARG A 11 8.97 9.94 -2.66
C ARG A 11 9.34 11.43 -2.67
N ASN A 12 8.54 12.26 -3.35
CA ASN A 12 8.82 13.70 -3.41
C ASN A 12 8.60 14.39 -2.06
N LEU A 13 7.59 13.99 -1.28
CA LEU A 13 7.37 14.47 0.08
C LEU A 13 8.50 14.06 1.03
N ILE A 14 9.12 12.90 0.82
CA ILE A 14 10.31 12.44 1.54
C ILE A 14 11.51 13.31 1.18
N LEU A 15 11.75 13.52 -0.12
CA LEU A 15 12.89 14.31 -0.60
C LEU A 15 12.77 15.80 -0.25
N SER A 16 11.56 16.36 -0.19
CA SER A 16 11.34 17.75 0.20
C SER A 16 11.43 18.00 1.70
N ARG A 17 11.49 16.97 2.53
CA ARG A 17 11.51 17.06 4.01
C ARG A 17 12.82 16.61 4.65
N SER A 18 13.86 16.39 3.84
CA SER A 18 15.19 15.95 4.28
C SER A 18 15.95 16.93 5.20
N GLU A 19 15.42 18.12 5.48
CA GLU A 19 16.03 19.05 6.44
C GLU A 19 15.62 18.80 7.90
N ASP A 20 14.50 18.10 8.15
CA ASP A 20 14.01 17.84 9.52
C ASP A 20 13.83 16.34 9.79
N ALA A 21 14.95 15.68 10.07
CA ALA A 21 15.01 14.30 10.50
C ALA A 21 14.45 14.12 11.92
N ASN A 22 13.14 13.90 12.11
CA ASN A 22 12.62 13.05 13.21
C ASN A 22 11.10 12.74 13.22
N ARG A 23 10.50 12.37 12.08
CA ARG A 23 9.24 11.60 12.12
C ARG A 23 9.41 10.39 11.23
N GLY A 24 9.32 9.20 11.83
CA GLY A 24 9.25 7.94 11.09
C GLY A 24 8.26 8.08 9.94
N PHE A 25 8.59 7.44 8.81
CA PHE A 25 7.78 7.35 7.59
C PHE A 25 6.31 7.65 7.87
N LEU A 26 5.73 8.65 7.21
CA LEU A 26 4.30 8.98 7.32
C LEU A 26 3.49 7.69 7.14
N ALA A 27 3.13 7.06 8.25
CA ALA A 27 2.48 5.77 8.27
C ALA A 27 1.05 6.01 7.80
N ILE A 28 0.62 5.22 6.82
CA ILE A 28 -0.77 5.24 6.38
C ILE A 28 -1.59 4.70 7.56
N PRO A 29 -2.69 5.37 7.99
CA PRO A 29 -3.51 4.85 9.06
C PRO A 29 -4.09 3.47 8.71
N CYS A 30 -4.37 2.64 9.71
CA CYS A 30 -4.97 1.34 9.48
C CYS A 30 -6.41 1.47 8.98
N VAL A 31 -6.99 0.36 8.51
CA VAL A 31 -8.38 0.29 8.03
C VAL A 31 -9.34 0.91 9.05
N THR A 32 -9.25 0.49 10.31
CA THR A 32 -10.11 0.99 11.39
C THR A 32 -10.05 2.52 11.55
N ASP A 33 -8.87 3.13 11.46
CA ASP A 33 -8.71 4.58 11.60
C ASP A 33 -9.16 5.34 10.35
N LEU A 34 -8.97 4.76 9.17
CA LEU A 34 -9.48 5.32 7.92
C LEU A 34 -11.01 5.32 7.90
N LEU A 35 -11.65 4.26 8.41
CA LEU A 35 -13.11 4.20 8.55
C LEU A 35 -13.65 5.28 9.49
N LYS A 36 -12.99 5.51 10.64
CA LYS A 36 -13.35 6.61 11.56
C LYS A 36 -13.19 7.99 10.92
N ALA A 37 -12.28 8.12 9.96
CA ALA A 37 -12.07 9.34 9.19
C ALA A 37 -13.06 9.49 8.01
N GLY A 38 -14.00 8.56 7.82
CA GLY A 38 -14.99 8.58 6.75
C GLY A 38 -14.46 8.10 5.40
N ILE A 39 -13.33 7.38 5.38
CA ILE A 39 -12.78 6.74 4.19
C ILE A 39 -13.28 5.29 4.14
N ASP A 40 -13.93 4.94 3.03
CA ASP A 40 -14.46 3.60 2.79
C ASP A 40 -13.57 2.84 1.79
N PHE A 41 -13.79 1.53 1.68
CA PHE A 41 -13.00 0.64 0.83
C PHE A 41 -13.85 -0.03 -0.25
N ALA A 42 -13.22 -0.29 -1.39
CA ALA A 42 -13.79 -1.04 -2.50
C ALA A 42 -12.75 -2.00 -3.11
N VAL A 43 -13.23 -3.07 -3.73
CA VAL A 43 -12.37 -4.03 -4.45
C VAL A 43 -11.94 -3.46 -5.80
N GLY A 44 -10.65 -3.55 -6.09
CA GLY A 44 -10.05 -3.17 -7.38
C GLY A 44 -10.06 -4.29 -8.41
N GLU A 45 -9.61 -3.95 -9.62
CA GLU A 45 -9.49 -4.91 -10.74
C GLU A 45 -8.39 -5.95 -10.47
N THR A 46 -8.71 -7.23 -10.68
CA THR A 46 -7.78 -8.36 -10.52
C THR A 46 -6.61 -8.32 -11.50
N GLU A 47 -6.82 -7.77 -12.71
CA GLU A 47 -5.77 -7.62 -13.73
C GLU A 47 -4.73 -6.55 -13.36
N ALA A 48 -5.04 -5.70 -12.37
CA ALA A 48 -4.19 -4.61 -11.92
C ALA A 48 -3.64 -4.89 -10.51
N LEU A 49 -2.85 -5.97 -10.40
CA LEU A 49 -2.38 -6.62 -9.16
C LEU A 49 -1.81 -5.72 -8.04
N VAL A 50 -1.40 -4.48 -8.34
CA VAL A 50 -0.84 -3.52 -7.36
C VAL A 50 -1.43 -2.10 -7.49
N LYS A 51 -2.49 -1.92 -8.28
CA LYS A 51 -3.05 -0.60 -8.59
C LYS A 51 -4.05 -0.18 -7.52
N ILE A 52 -3.61 0.70 -6.63
CA ILE A 52 -4.46 1.34 -5.61
C ILE A 52 -4.98 2.67 -6.15
N THR A 53 -6.26 2.96 -5.95
CA THR A 53 -6.85 4.26 -6.30
C THR A 53 -7.63 4.85 -5.13
N PHE A 54 -7.58 6.17 -4.98
CA PHE A 54 -8.40 6.89 -4.00
C PHE A 54 -9.23 7.95 -4.72
N ARG A 55 -10.56 7.84 -4.65
CA ARG A 55 -11.49 8.78 -5.28
C ARG A 55 -12.74 8.92 -4.43
N ASN A 56 -13.16 10.18 -4.20
CA ASN A 56 -14.40 10.51 -3.49
C ASN A 56 -14.52 9.82 -2.12
N GLY A 57 -13.43 9.73 -1.36
CA GLY A 57 -13.43 9.08 -0.05
C GLY A 57 -13.38 7.55 -0.10
N ILE A 58 -13.28 6.94 -1.30
CA ILE A 58 -13.21 5.49 -1.47
C ILE A 58 -11.79 5.10 -1.86
N LEU A 59 -11.18 4.23 -1.05
CA LEU A 59 -9.90 3.60 -1.28
C LEU A 59 -10.11 2.23 -1.94
N THR A 60 -9.80 2.15 -3.23
CA THR A 60 -9.90 0.91 -4.00
C THR A 60 -8.58 0.15 -3.92
N VAL A 61 -8.63 -1.08 -3.42
CA VAL A 61 -7.47 -1.95 -3.23
C VAL A 61 -7.67 -3.22 -4.06
N PRO A 62 -6.69 -3.65 -4.87
CA PRO A 62 -6.82 -4.89 -5.62
C PRO A 62 -6.86 -6.10 -4.68
N PRO A 63 -7.65 -7.14 -5.02
CA PRO A 63 -7.81 -8.31 -4.18
C PRO A 63 -6.50 -9.09 -4.06
N LEU A 64 -6.22 -9.61 -2.87
CA LEU A 64 -5.06 -10.45 -2.60
C LEU A 64 -5.49 -11.89 -2.32
N LEU A 65 -5.03 -12.84 -3.14
CA LEU A 65 -5.19 -14.26 -2.88
C LEU A 65 -4.04 -14.78 -2.02
N VAL A 66 -4.34 -15.14 -0.77
CA VAL A 66 -3.36 -15.71 0.16
C VAL A 66 -3.37 -17.23 0.01
N LEU A 67 -2.40 -17.77 -0.73
CA LEU A 67 -2.12 -19.20 -0.85
C LEU A 67 -1.13 -19.66 0.23
N GLU A 68 -1.00 -20.98 0.45
CA GLU A 68 -0.07 -21.55 1.44
C GLU A 68 1.39 -21.09 1.25
N ASN A 69 1.80 -20.79 0.01
CA ASN A 69 3.14 -20.30 -0.31
C ASN A 69 3.22 -18.78 -0.51
N ALA A 70 2.17 -18.02 -0.17
CA ALA A 70 2.12 -16.58 -0.44
C ALA A 70 3.26 -15.84 0.26
N GLU A 71 3.56 -16.14 1.52
CA GLU A 71 4.63 -15.44 2.26
C GLU A 71 5.99 -15.58 1.58
N SER A 72 6.37 -16.79 1.18
CA SER A 72 7.67 -17.04 0.55
C SER A 72 7.74 -16.43 -0.86
N LEU A 73 6.65 -16.52 -1.62
CA LEU A 73 6.54 -15.89 -2.93
C LEU A 73 6.72 -14.36 -2.82
N ILE A 74 5.99 -13.73 -1.89
CA ILE A 74 6.04 -12.28 -1.68
C ILE A 74 7.44 -11.82 -1.29
N ARG A 75 8.08 -12.51 -0.34
CA ARG A 75 9.45 -12.19 0.08
C ARG A 75 10.43 -12.30 -1.07
N ASN A 76 10.32 -13.34 -1.90
CA ASN A 76 11.18 -13.51 -3.07
C ASN A 76 10.96 -12.40 -4.10
N LEU A 77 9.72 -11.98 -4.34
CA LEU A 77 9.41 -10.88 -5.25
C LEU A 77 9.95 -9.54 -4.75
N VAL A 78 9.86 -9.27 -3.45
CA VAL A 78 10.44 -8.05 -2.84
C VAL A 78 11.96 -8.05 -2.98
N VAL A 79 12.63 -9.16 -2.69
CA VAL A 79 14.09 -9.28 -2.86
C VAL A 79 14.48 -9.10 -4.33
N TYR A 80 13.72 -9.69 -5.26
CA TYR A 80 13.95 -9.55 -6.69
C TYR A 80 13.86 -8.08 -7.14
N GLU A 81 12.83 -7.34 -6.71
CA GLU A 81 12.72 -5.89 -6.99
C GLU A 81 13.87 -5.08 -6.38
N GLN A 82 14.38 -5.47 -5.22
CA GLN A 82 15.49 -4.76 -4.56
C GLN A 82 16.85 -5.04 -5.20
N CYS A 83 17.05 -6.23 -5.77
CA CYS A 83 18.29 -6.62 -6.44
C CYS A 83 18.43 -6.01 -7.84
N ASP A 84 17.32 -5.71 -8.52
CA ASP A 84 17.33 -5.10 -9.85
C ASP A 84 16.85 -3.64 -9.80
N LYS A 85 17.80 -2.71 -9.86
CA LYS A 85 17.53 -1.26 -9.82
C LYS A 85 16.74 -0.74 -11.04
N SER A 86 16.58 -1.54 -12.09
CA SER A 86 15.74 -1.19 -13.25
C SER A 86 14.25 -1.40 -12.98
N LEU A 87 13.92 -2.24 -12.00
CA LEU A 87 12.54 -2.50 -11.60
C LEU A 87 12.01 -1.39 -10.72
N ARG A 88 10.76 -0.99 -10.95
CA ARG A 88 10.04 -0.12 -10.02
C ARG A 88 9.58 -0.97 -8.84
N ALA A 89 9.78 -0.48 -7.62
CA ALA A 89 9.37 -1.11 -6.36
C ALA A 89 7.84 -1.15 -6.15
N LYS A 90 7.12 -1.76 -7.09
CA LYS A 90 5.66 -1.81 -7.13
C LYS A 90 5.13 -2.84 -6.14
N ILE A 91 5.70 -4.04 -6.13
CA ILE A 91 5.36 -5.12 -5.21
C ILE A 91 5.74 -4.71 -3.78
N THR A 92 6.97 -4.22 -3.59
CA THR A 92 7.47 -3.74 -2.30
C THR A 92 6.58 -2.61 -1.77
N GLY A 93 6.21 -1.65 -2.62
CA GLY A 93 5.30 -0.56 -2.24
C GLY A 93 3.90 -1.03 -1.87
N TYR A 94 3.35 -2.00 -2.61
CA TYR A 94 2.04 -2.57 -2.33
C TYR A 94 2.01 -3.32 -0.99
N PHE A 95 3.02 -4.15 -0.70
CA PHE A 95 3.07 -4.86 0.58
C PHE A 95 3.38 -3.94 1.76
N ALA A 96 4.21 -2.90 1.57
CA ALA A 96 4.38 -1.86 2.59
C ALA A 96 3.08 -1.09 2.86
N PHE A 97 2.24 -0.90 1.84
CA PHE A 97 0.92 -0.29 2.00
C PHE A 97 -0.03 -1.20 2.79
N LEU A 98 -0.11 -2.49 2.45
CA LEU A 98 -0.93 -3.45 3.18
C LEU A 98 -0.47 -3.62 4.63
N ASP A 99 0.84 -3.62 4.88
CA ASP A 99 1.38 -3.66 6.25
C ASP A 99 0.87 -2.49 7.08
N ASN A 100 0.76 -1.28 6.50
CA ASN A 100 0.21 -0.12 7.20
C ASN A 100 -1.30 -0.24 7.44
N LEU A 101 -2.06 -0.73 6.45
CA LEU A 101 -3.51 -0.87 6.54
C LEU A 101 -3.95 -1.92 7.56
N ILE A 102 -3.23 -3.05 7.65
CA ILE A 102 -3.64 -4.23 8.40
C ILE A 102 -2.83 -4.29 9.69
N LYS A 103 -3.38 -3.78 10.80
CA LYS A 103 -2.72 -3.79 12.12
C LYS A 103 -3.42 -4.69 13.13
N SER A 104 -4.58 -5.22 12.79
CA SER A 104 -5.40 -6.07 13.65
C SER A 104 -6.19 -7.11 12.85
N SER A 105 -6.73 -8.11 13.53
CA SER A 105 -7.68 -9.06 12.95
C SER A 105 -8.98 -8.39 12.49
N GLU A 106 -9.38 -7.29 13.14
CA GLU A 106 -10.54 -6.50 12.75
C GLU A 106 -10.35 -5.88 11.37
N ASP A 107 -9.15 -5.33 11.10
CA ASP A 107 -8.80 -4.80 9.78
C ASP A 107 -8.84 -5.90 8.71
N VAL A 108 -8.40 -7.12 9.04
CA VAL A 108 -8.45 -8.28 8.12
C VAL A 108 -9.89 -8.68 7.83
N GLU A 109 -10.72 -8.85 8.86
CA GLU A 109 -12.11 -9.26 8.69
C GLU A 109 -12.88 -8.24 7.85
N TYR A 110 -12.70 -6.95 8.13
CA TYR A 110 -13.33 -5.90 7.34
C TYR A 110 -12.94 -5.96 5.85
N LEU A 111 -11.65 -6.13 5.55
CA LEU A 111 -11.18 -6.22 4.16
C LEU A 111 -11.62 -7.51 3.46
N ARG A 112 -11.84 -8.60 4.20
CA ARG A 112 -12.35 -9.87 3.65
C ARG A 112 -13.82 -9.81 3.24
N GLU A 113 -14.59 -8.89 3.84
CA GLU A 113 -16.02 -8.69 3.55
C GLU A 113 -16.30 -7.77 2.35
N LYS A 114 -15.27 -7.13 1.80
CA LYS A 114 -15.35 -6.26 0.61
C LYS A 114 -15.19 -7.05 -0.68
#